data_AF-A0A8J8PTY6-F1
#
_entry.id   AF-A0A8J8PTY6-F1
#
_cell.length_a   1.000
_cell.length_b   1.000
_cell.length_c   1.000
_cell.angle_alpha   90.00
_cell.angle_beta   90.00
_cell.angle_gamma   90.00
#
_symmetry.space_group_name_H-M   'P 1'
#
loop_
_entity.id
_entity.type
_entity.pdbx_description
1 polymer ?
#
loop_
_entity_poly.entity_id
_entity_poly.type
_entity_poly.pdbx_seq_one_letter_code
_entity_poly.pdbx_strand_id
1 'polypeptide(L)' 'MPDEFVVTPWEVKGKVDYDKLIVQFGTQKITESLKERIKSLVGSLHVML' A
#
# COMPACT_ATOMS: atom_id res chain seq x y z
N MET A 1 -21.15 -8.95 -12.58
CA MET A 1 -19.83 -8.56 -13.10
C MET A 1 -19.01 -8.22 -11.88
N PRO A 2 -17.88 -8.90 -11.61
CA PRO A 2 -17.09 -8.57 -10.42
C PRO A 2 -16.69 -7.10 -10.53
N ASP A 3 -16.89 -6.33 -9.46
CA ASP A 3 -16.55 -4.91 -9.43
C ASP A 3 -15.05 -4.73 -9.71
N GLU A 4 -14.69 -4.52 -10.98
CA GLU A 4 -13.36 -4.11 -11.39
C GLU A 4 -13.14 -2.67 -10.90
N PHE A 5 -12.30 -2.52 -9.88
CA PHE A 5 -11.88 -1.19 -9.47
C PHE A 5 -10.88 -0.64 -10.49
N VAL A 6 -11.01 0.65 -10.81
CA VAL A 6 -10.10 1.35 -11.71
C VAL A 6 -9.23 2.26 -10.86
N VAL A 7 -7.91 2.12 -10.97
CA VAL A 7 -6.94 3.01 -10.35
C VAL A 7 -5.98 3.50 -11.43
N THR A 8 -6.07 4.79 -11.71
CA THR A 8 -5.16 5.51 -12.60
C THR A 8 -4.64 6.75 -11.88
N PRO A 9 -3.61 7.44 -12.41
CA PRO A 9 -3.15 8.69 -11.83
C PRO A 9 -4.21 9.81 -11.72
N TRP A 10 -5.33 9.70 -12.44
CA TRP A 10 -6.37 10.73 -12.52
C TRP A 10 -7.73 10.29 -11.96
N GLU A 11 -7.97 8.98 -11.81
CA GLU A 11 -9.28 8.44 -11.45
C GLU A 11 -9.17 7.20 -10.58
N VAL A 12 -10.01 7.14 -9.54
CA VAL A 12 -10.25 5.97 -8.69
C VAL A 12 -11.75 5.68 -8.67
N LYS A 13 -12.15 4.47 -9.09
CA LYS A 13 -13.55 4.03 -9.13
C LYS A 13 -13.71 2.65 -8.49
N GLY A 14 -14.82 2.47 -7.76
CA GLY A 14 -15.18 1.20 -7.11
C GLY A 14 -14.47 0.97 -5.78
N LYS A 15 -14.69 -0.21 -5.18
CA LYS A 15 -14.04 -0.63 -3.94
C LYS A 15 -12.63 -1.15 -4.25
N VAL A 16 -11.61 -0.37 -3.88
CA VAL A 16 -10.21 -0.73 -4.14
C VAL A 16 -9.78 -1.91 -3.27
N ASP A 17 -9.25 -2.93 -3.92
CA ASP A 17 -8.61 -4.08 -3.26
C ASP A 17 -7.10 -3.87 -3.28
N TYR A 18 -6.55 -3.45 -2.14
CA TYR A 18 -5.12 -3.15 -2.02
C TYR A 18 -4.24 -4.38 -2.22
N ASP A 19 -4.70 -5.59 -1.87
CA ASP A 19 -3.92 -6.82 -2.10
C ASP A 19 -3.75 -7.09 -3.59
N LYS A 20 -4.82 -6.92 -4.37
CA LYS A 20 -4.75 -7.01 -5.84
C LYS A 20 -3.89 -5.91 -6.45
N LEU A 21 -3.99 -4.69 -5.94
CA LEU A 21 -3.23 -3.55 -6.44
C LEU A 21 -1.72 -3.77 -6.26
N ILE A 22 -1.30 -4.31 -5.11
CA ILE A 22 0.09 -4.66 -4.85
C ILE A 22 0.62 -5.66 -5.88
N VAL A 23 -0.16 -6.70 -6.21
CA VAL A 23 0.21 -7.70 -7.23
C VAL A 23 0.24 -7.09 -8.63
N GLN A 24 -0.77 -6.28 -9.00
CA GLN A 24 -0.87 -5.65 -10.32
C GLN A 24 0.28 -4.68 -10.61
N PHE A 25 0.66 -3.87 -9.61
CA PHE A 25 1.75 -2.90 -9.74
C PHE A 25 3.14 -3.50 -9.43
N GLY A 26 3.19 -4.75 -8.96
CA GLY A 26 4.43 -5.43 -8.60
C GLY A 26 5.15 -4.80 -7.40
N THR A 27 4.40 -4.17 -6.49
CA THR A 27 4.97 -3.54 -5.30
C THR A 27 5.11 -4.52 -4.15
N GLN A 28 5.77 -4.08 -3.07
CA GLN A 28 5.98 -4.89 -1.87
C GLN A 28 5.21 -4.32 -0.69
N LYS A 29 4.67 -5.20 0.14
CA LYS A 29 4.06 -4.80 1.42
C LYS A 29 5.14 -4.22 2.34
N ILE A 30 4.77 -3.19 3.09
CA ILE A 30 5.60 -2.67 4.17
C ILE A 30 5.51 -3.66 5.33
N THR A 31 6.59 -4.42 5.54
CA THR A 31 6.69 -5.41 6.62
C THR A 31 7.00 -4.75 7.96
N GLU A 32 6.67 -5.43 9.06
CA GLU A 32 7.03 -4.97 10.41
C GLU A 32 8.55 -4.81 10.58
N SER A 33 9.35 -5.70 9.98
CA SER A 33 10.81 -5.57 9.96
C SER A 33 11.30 -4.29 9.27
N LEU A 34 10.62 -3.84 8.21
CA LEU A 34 10.94 -2.58 7.55
C LEU A 34 10.56 -1.38 8.43
N LYS A 35 9.42 -1.45 9.13
CA LYS A 35 9.00 -0.42 10.08
C LYS A 35 9.97 -0.30 11.26
N GLU A 36 10.40 -1.42 11.82
CA GLU A 36 11.41 -1.45 12.90
C GLU A 36 12.73 -0.84 12.45
N ARG A 37 13.18 -1.20 11.24
CA ARG A 37 14.39 -0.61 10.66
C ARG A 37 14.26 0.90 10.49
N ILE A 38 13.14 1.40 9.97
CA ILE A 38 12.88 2.85 9.85
C ILE A 38 12.92 3.50 11.24
N LYS A 39 12.16 2.95 12.20
CA LYS A 39 12.11 3.45 13.58
C LYS A 39 13.49 3.47 14.26
N SER A 40 14.34 2.47 14.01
CA SER A 40 15.70 2.44 14.56
C SER A 40 16.60 3.55 14.01
N LEU A 41 16.36 3.98 12.77
CA LEU A 41 17.16 5.01 12.09
C LEU A 41 16.70 6.43 12.43
N VAL A 42 15.38 6.64 12.55
CA VAL A 42 14.79 7.98 12.75
C VAL A 42 14.21 8.22 14.14
N GLY A 43 14.18 7.20 15.01
CA GLY A 43 13.74 7.28 16.40
C GLY A 43 12.22 7.15 16.61
N SER A 44 11.40 7.56 15.63
CA SER A 44 9.94 7.43 15.70
C SER A 44 9.33 7.11 14.34
N LEU A 45 8.13 6.51 14.35
CA LEU A 45 7.38 6.17 13.14
C LEU A 45 6.12 7.05 13.08
N HIS A 46 5.75 7.48 11.88
CA HIS A 46 4.53 8.26 11.67
C HIS A 46 3.29 7.38 11.91
N VAL A 47 2.21 7.94 12.47
CA VAL A 47 0.99 7.21 12.89
C VAL A 47 0.25 6.46 11.77
N MET A 48 0.59 6.72 10.51
CA MET A 48 -0.01 6.06 9.33
C MET A 48 0.81 4.86 8.81
N LEU A 49 1.96 4.57 9.42
CA LEU A 49 2.85 3.46 9.10
C LEU A 49 2.88 2.47 10.28
#